data_AF-A0A4R3MNE7-F1
#
_entry.id   AF-A0A4R3MNE7-F1
#
_cell.length_a   1.000
_cell.length_b   1.000
_cell.length_c   1.000
_cell.angle_alpha   90.00
_cell.angle_beta   90.00
_cell.angle_gamma   90.00
#
_symmetry.space_group_name_H-M   'P 1'
#
loop_
_entity.id
_entity.type
_entity.pdbx_description
1 polymer ?
#
loop_
_entity_poly.entity_id
_entity_poly.type
_entity_poly.pdbx_seq_one_letter_code
_entity_poly.pdbx_strand_id
1 'polypeptide(L)'
;MSKGAFSIIFLIIVVIIATFFPVNKSNDDVTNKETLIVQEELENKNEPVNKEEQVSYIENKDEFDYYGDVIDETTRMNQEGAVMVTANFLNLKEHIEDFWVFEVSLDTHTVDLGQYNYSELITIRVDDAYKTNDEFNLSVEGALHHMSLIIKLPKVMNNKDIITPENKEIVLAINEVDGVKTRELKWNLKNI
;
A
#
# COMPACT_ATOMS: atom_id res chain seq x y z
N MET A 1 -46.42 -11.11 50.99
CA MET A 1 -47.08 -10.68 49.74
C MET A 1 -46.07 -10.74 48.60
N SER A 2 -46.42 -11.43 47.50
CA SER A 2 -45.82 -11.45 46.14
C SER A 2 -44.28 -11.63 46.01
N LYS A 3 -43.65 -12.70 45.49
CA LYS A 3 -43.82 -13.54 44.27
C LYS A 3 -43.83 -12.77 42.92
N GLY A 4 -42.63 -12.51 42.40
CA GLY A 4 -42.16 -13.00 41.09
C GLY A 4 -42.62 -12.31 39.80
N ALA A 5 -41.67 -12.09 38.88
CA ALA A 5 -41.73 -12.35 37.42
C ALA A 5 -40.60 -11.57 36.74
N PHE A 6 -39.52 -12.21 36.31
CA PHE A 6 -39.33 -12.98 35.07
C PHE A 6 -38.72 -12.14 33.94
N SER A 7 -37.64 -12.70 33.42
CA SER A 7 -36.75 -12.23 32.38
C SER A 7 -37.22 -12.71 31.00
N ILE A 8 -36.69 -12.08 29.96
CA ILE A 8 -36.59 -12.52 28.54
C ILE A 8 -37.82 -12.27 27.65
N ILE A 9 -37.60 -11.54 26.55
CA ILE A 9 -37.92 -11.83 25.12
C ILE A 9 -37.37 -10.62 24.32
N PHE A 10 -36.18 -10.70 23.70
CA PHE A 10 -35.88 -11.13 22.33
C PHE A 10 -36.66 -10.40 21.20
N LEU A 11 -35.89 -9.63 20.42
CA LEU A 11 -35.91 -9.54 18.95
C LEU A 11 -37.17 -9.00 18.24
N ILE A 12 -36.99 -7.97 17.41
CA ILE A 12 -37.18 -8.02 15.95
C ILE A 12 -36.63 -6.70 15.36
N ILE A 13 -35.48 -6.81 14.70
CA ILE A 13 -34.98 -5.86 13.71
C ILE A 13 -35.30 -6.51 12.37
N VAL A 14 -36.17 -5.91 11.57
CA VAL A 14 -36.28 -6.21 10.14
C VAL A 14 -35.96 -4.95 9.36
N VAL A 15 -34.81 -5.06 8.69
CA VAL A 15 -34.20 -4.16 7.73
C VAL A 15 -35.08 -4.06 6.49
N ILE A 16 -35.49 -2.85 6.11
CA ILE A 16 -35.85 -2.52 4.72
C ILE A 16 -35.32 -1.12 4.43
N ILE A 17 -34.03 -1.03 4.11
CA ILE A 17 -33.49 0.13 3.38
C ILE A 17 -33.44 -0.31 1.92
N ALA A 18 -34.47 0.10 1.17
CA ALA A 18 -34.53 -0.05 -0.26
C ALA A 18 -33.44 0.82 -0.89
N THR A 19 -32.37 0.18 -1.37
CA THR A 19 -31.36 0.81 -2.20
C THR A 19 -31.96 1.09 -3.58
N PHE A 20 -32.18 2.37 -3.86
CA PHE A 20 -32.35 2.90 -5.21
C PHE A 20 -31.05 2.70 -5.99
N PHE A 21 -30.99 1.68 -6.85
CA PHE A 21 -29.99 1.58 -7.90
C PHE A 21 -30.62 1.94 -9.25
N PRO A 22 -30.25 3.07 -9.87
CA PRO A 22 -30.57 3.29 -11.28
C PRO A 22 -29.67 2.40 -12.16
N VAL A 23 -30.32 1.50 -12.91
CA VAL A 23 -29.74 0.78 -14.05
C VAL A 23 -29.33 1.80 -15.09
N ASN A 24 -28.03 2.04 -15.25
CA ASN A 24 -27.50 2.81 -16.37
C ASN A 24 -27.19 1.84 -17.52
N LYS A 25 -27.89 2.06 -18.62
CA LYS A 25 -27.81 1.28 -19.86
C LYS A 25 -26.78 1.97 -20.75
N SER A 26 -25.66 1.31 -21.03
CA SER A 26 -24.79 1.69 -22.14
C SER A 26 -24.62 0.46 -23.02
N ASN A 27 -25.26 0.52 -24.18
CA ASN A 27 -24.90 -0.26 -25.35
C ASN A 27 -23.75 0.49 -25.99
N ASP A 28 -22.58 -0.13 -26.11
CA ASP A 28 -21.70 0.16 -27.24
C ASP A 28 -21.12 -1.15 -27.77
N ASP A 29 -21.29 -1.24 -29.08
CA ASP A 29 -21.02 -2.31 -30.02
C ASP A 29 -19.53 -2.32 -30.39
N VAL A 30 -18.83 -3.45 -30.18
CA VAL A 30 -17.63 -3.77 -30.98
C VAL A 30 -17.53 -5.30 -31.20
N THR A 31 -18.24 -5.74 -32.24
CA THR A 31 -17.81 -6.69 -33.28
C THR A 31 -16.50 -7.49 -33.07
N ASN A 32 -16.71 -8.76 -32.74
CA ASN A 32 -16.02 -10.00 -33.15
C ASN A 32 -14.90 -9.90 -34.22
N LYS A 33 -13.70 -10.42 -33.90
CA LYS A 33 -12.78 -11.08 -34.86
C LYS A 33 -11.87 -12.09 -34.13
N GLU A 34 -12.43 -13.26 -33.79
CA GLU A 34 -11.62 -14.47 -33.76
C GLU A 34 -11.13 -14.76 -35.18
N THR A 35 -9.81 -14.77 -35.39
CA THR A 35 -9.23 -15.22 -36.66
C THR A 35 -8.58 -16.58 -36.45
N LEU A 36 -9.32 -17.62 -36.81
CA LEU A 36 -8.80 -18.96 -37.12
C LEU A 36 -7.98 -18.86 -38.41
N ILE A 37 -6.74 -19.36 -38.40
CA ILE A 37 -6.04 -19.75 -39.63
C ILE A 37 -5.49 -21.18 -39.45
N VAL A 38 -5.99 -22.06 -40.29
CA VAL A 38 -5.55 -23.43 -40.65
C VAL A 38 -5.29 -23.29 -42.17
N GLN A 39 -4.27 -23.79 -42.87
CA GLN A 39 -3.33 -24.90 -42.81
C GLN A 39 -2.27 -24.63 -43.89
N GLU A 40 -1.04 -25.18 -43.81
CA GLU A 40 -0.48 -25.95 -44.93
C GLU A 40 0.73 -26.78 -44.48
N GLU A 41 0.62 -28.10 -44.70
CA GLU A 41 1.64 -29.11 -44.51
C GLU A 41 2.37 -29.29 -45.86
N LEU A 42 3.68 -29.09 -45.89
CA LEU A 42 4.55 -29.59 -46.97
C LEU A 42 5.76 -30.29 -46.36
N GLU A 43 5.76 -31.60 -46.56
CA GLU A 43 6.80 -32.56 -46.22
C GLU A 43 8.03 -32.39 -47.15
N ASN A 44 9.24 -32.24 -46.57
CA ASN A 44 10.46 -32.69 -47.25
C ASN A 44 11.59 -33.02 -46.24
N LYS A 45 12.19 -34.20 -46.40
CA LYS A 45 13.26 -34.79 -45.59
C LYS A 45 14.64 -34.24 -45.95
N ASN A 46 15.48 -33.96 -44.94
CA ASN A 46 16.87 -34.45 -44.76
C ASN A 46 17.62 -33.64 -43.66
N GLU A 47 18.27 -34.38 -42.74
CA GLU A 47 19.20 -34.09 -41.61
C GLU A 47 20.11 -32.84 -41.62
N PRO A 48 20.89 -32.53 -40.54
CA PRO A 48 20.65 -32.63 -39.10
C PRO A 48 20.98 -31.33 -38.31
N VAL A 49 20.47 -31.28 -37.06
CA VAL A 49 20.99 -30.64 -35.84
C VAL A 49 22.09 -29.56 -35.98
N ASN A 50 21.72 -28.31 -35.66
CA ASN A 50 22.36 -27.40 -34.70
C ASN A 50 22.10 -25.94 -35.11
N LYS A 51 21.10 -25.30 -34.52
CA LYS A 51 21.01 -23.85 -34.43
C LYS A 51 20.50 -23.50 -33.04
N GLU A 52 21.41 -22.96 -32.25
CA GLU A 52 21.11 -22.29 -30.99
C GLU A 52 19.98 -21.29 -31.23
N GLU A 53 18.83 -21.58 -30.62
CA GLU A 53 17.69 -20.69 -30.59
C GLU A 53 18.04 -19.54 -29.65
N GLN A 54 18.68 -18.49 -30.19
CA GLN A 54 18.77 -17.21 -29.50
C GLN A 54 17.37 -16.61 -29.45
N VAL A 55 16.64 -16.95 -28.38
CA VAL A 55 15.42 -16.26 -27.99
C VAL A 55 15.86 -14.85 -27.56
N SER A 56 15.77 -13.90 -28.49
CA SER A 56 15.87 -12.49 -28.16
C SER A 56 14.63 -12.13 -27.35
N TYR A 57 14.81 -11.95 -26.05
CA TYR A 57 13.84 -11.24 -25.23
C TYR A 57 13.78 -9.83 -25.78
N ILE A 58 12.70 -9.51 -26.51
CA ILE A 58 12.27 -8.12 -26.63
C ILE A 58 11.76 -7.78 -25.25
N GLU A 59 12.68 -7.30 -24.42
CA GLU A 59 12.37 -6.58 -23.21
C GLU A 59 11.56 -5.37 -23.69
N ASN A 60 10.24 -5.44 -23.55
CA ASN A 60 9.41 -4.25 -23.58
C ASN A 60 9.87 -3.43 -22.39
N LYS A 61 10.89 -2.62 -22.66
CA LYS A 61 11.30 -1.48 -21.87
C LYS A 61 10.18 -0.48 -22.01
N ASP A 62 9.06 -0.78 -21.36
CA ASP A 62 8.10 0.23 -20.94
C ASP A 62 8.88 1.10 -19.96
N GLU A 63 9.66 2.00 -20.53
CA GLU A 63 9.88 3.38 -20.12
C GLU A 63 9.61 3.61 -18.64
N PHE A 64 10.41 2.96 -17.78
CA PHE A 64 10.59 3.42 -16.41
C PHE A 64 11.46 4.67 -16.54
N ASP A 65 10.79 5.81 -16.74
CA ASP A 65 11.37 7.13 -16.61
C ASP A 65 11.94 7.25 -15.20
N TYR A 66 13.20 6.84 -15.06
CA TYR A 66 14.06 7.19 -13.96
C TYR A 66 14.27 8.70 -14.05
N TYR A 67 13.30 9.46 -13.55
CA TYR A 67 13.43 10.88 -13.30
C TYR A 67 14.56 11.06 -12.30
N GLY A 68 15.70 11.51 -12.81
CA GLY A 68 16.76 12.03 -12.00
C GLY A 68 16.24 13.14 -11.09
N ASP A 69 16.41 12.91 -9.80
CA ASP A 69 16.79 13.94 -8.84
C ASP A 69 15.78 15.08 -8.58
N VAL A 70 14.49 14.76 -8.53
CA VAL A 70 13.54 15.49 -7.69
C VAL A 70 12.96 14.49 -6.70
N ILE A 71 13.70 14.20 -5.63
CA ILE A 71 13.10 13.58 -4.45
C ILE A 71 12.08 14.61 -3.95
N ASP A 72 10.80 14.32 -4.12
CA ASP A 72 9.72 15.15 -3.56
C ASP A 72 10.02 15.38 -2.07
N GLU A 73 9.75 16.60 -1.59
CA GLU A 73 9.95 16.97 -0.18
C GLU A 73 9.15 16.06 0.77
N THR A 74 8.16 15.33 0.24
CA THR A 74 7.33 14.33 0.92
C THR A 74 7.94 12.92 0.94
N THR A 75 8.98 12.61 0.16
CA THR A 75 9.55 11.26 0.07
C THR A 75 10.79 11.11 0.94
N ARG A 76 10.87 10.02 1.71
CA ARG A 76 12.06 9.63 2.48
C ARG A 76 12.44 8.21 2.16
N MET A 77 13.75 7.94 2.19
CA MET A 77 14.28 6.60 1.92
C MET A 77 15.31 6.23 2.99
N ASN A 78 15.33 4.95 3.37
CA ASN A 78 16.36 4.34 4.20
C ASN A 78 16.78 3.01 3.57
N GLN A 79 18.09 2.80 3.37
CA GLN A 79 18.66 1.60 2.73
C GLN A 79 19.60 0.83 3.67
N GLU A 80 19.33 0.84 4.97
CA GLU A 80 20.13 0.06 5.92
C GLU A 80 19.79 -1.44 5.82
N GLY A 81 20.84 -2.29 5.84
CA GLY A 81 20.69 -3.73 5.71
C GLY A 81 20.38 -4.17 4.27
N ALA A 82 19.62 -5.25 4.12
CA ALA A 82 19.24 -5.81 2.82
C ALA A 82 17.85 -5.35 2.35
N VAL A 83 17.20 -4.45 3.08
CA VAL A 83 15.86 -3.94 2.79
C VAL A 83 15.92 -2.44 2.57
N MET A 84 15.47 -2.01 1.39
CA MET A 84 15.20 -0.61 1.09
C MET A 84 13.80 -0.26 1.54
N VAL A 85 13.66 0.84 2.28
CA VAL A 85 12.39 1.40 2.70
C VAL A 85 12.23 2.76 2.05
N THR A 86 11.12 2.95 1.33
CA THR A 86 10.72 4.25 0.79
C THR A 86 9.39 4.63 1.42
N ALA A 87 9.23 5.88 1.86
CA ALA A 87 7.98 6.38 2.40
C ALA A 87 7.61 7.75 1.83
N ASN A 88 6.37 7.90 1.38
CA ASN A 88 5.78 9.13 0.90
C ASN A 88 4.75 9.64 1.91
N PHE A 89 4.87 10.90 2.32
CA PHE A 89 3.86 11.56 3.14
C PHE A 89 2.88 12.33 2.24
N LEU A 90 1.82 11.63 1.81
CA LEU A 90 0.99 12.00 0.67
C LEU A 90 0.29 13.36 0.80
N ASN A 91 -0.20 13.68 1.99
CA ASN A 91 -1.03 14.86 2.22
C ASN A 91 -0.38 15.86 3.17
N LEU A 92 0.94 15.87 3.24
CA LEU A 92 1.72 16.74 4.11
C LEU A 92 1.40 18.25 3.92
N LYS A 93 1.06 18.66 2.69
CA LYS A 93 0.66 20.04 2.34
C LYS A 93 -0.87 20.24 2.29
N GLU A 94 -1.66 19.19 2.46
CA GLU A 94 -3.11 19.20 2.24
C GLU A 94 -3.90 18.91 3.53
N HIS A 95 -4.69 19.88 3.98
CA HIS A 95 -5.46 19.77 5.22
C HIS A 95 -6.86 19.13 5.05
N ILE A 96 -7.20 18.63 3.86
CA ILE A 96 -8.59 18.31 3.48
C ILE A 96 -9.08 16.96 4.00
N GLU A 97 -8.16 16.05 4.34
CA GLU A 97 -8.49 14.70 4.82
C GLU A 97 -8.48 14.60 6.36
N ASP A 98 -9.24 13.64 6.92
CA ASP A 98 -9.30 13.36 8.37
C ASP A 98 -8.04 12.67 8.93
N PHE A 99 -7.17 12.17 8.03
CA PHE A 99 -5.97 11.42 8.38
C PHE A 99 -4.72 12.03 7.76
N TRP A 100 -3.58 11.89 8.41
CA TRP A 100 -2.27 11.95 7.79
C TRP A 100 -1.95 10.59 7.16
N VAL A 101 -1.55 10.58 5.89
CA VAL A 101 -1.37 9.33 5.13
C VAL A 101 0.09 9.13 4.73
N PHE A 102 0.66 8.00 5.14
CA PHE A 102 1.97 7.54 4.70
C PHE A 102 1.79 6.32 3.80
N GLU A 103 2.40 6.37 2.62
CA GLU A 103 2.57 5.21 1.76
C GLU A 103 4.02 4.74 1.88
N VAL A 104 4.22 3.46 2.18
CA VAL A 104 5.55 2.90 2.44
C VAL A 104 5.76 1.68 1.56
N SER A 105 6.87 1.64 0.81
CA SER A 105 7.36 0.43 0.16
C SER A 105 8.54 -0.15 0.93
N LEU A 106 8.58 -1.47 1.04
CA LEU A 106 9.73 -2.23 1.50
C LEU A 106 10.12 -3.20 0.40
N ASP A 107 11.36 -3.05 -0.07
CA ASP A 107 11.87 -3.75 -1.23
C ASP A 107 13.18 -4.47 -0.89
N THR A 108 13.27 -5.73 -1.28
CA THR A 108 14.47 -6.55 -1.05
C THR A 108 14.55 -7.67 -2.10
N HIS A 109 15.69 -8.36 -2.14
CA HIS A 109 15.86 -9.58 -2.92
C HIS A 109 16.28 -10.79 -2.07
N THR A 110 16.41 -10.62 -0.75
CA THR A 110 17.02 -11.64 0.12
C THR A 110 16.23 -11.93 1.39
N VAL A 111 15.30 -11.07 1.76
CA VAL A 111 14.49 -11.21 2.98
C VAL A 111 13.05 -11.53 2.61
N ASP A 112 12.46 -12.51 3.29
CA ASP A 112 11.02 -12.72 3.25
C ASP A 112 10.35 -11.68 4.15
N LEU A 113 9.84 -10.61 3.55
CA LEU A 113 9.08 -9.54 4.18
C LEU A 113 7.64 -9.97 4.54
N GLY A 114 7.10 -11.02 3.91
CA GLY A 114 5.75 -11.52 4.18
C GLY A 114 5.58 -12.13 5.57
N GLN A 115 6.69 -12.44 6.26
CA GLN A 115 6.66 -13.05 7.59
C GLN A 115 6.42 -12.07 8.74
N TYR A 116 6.54 -10.75 8.50
CA TYR A 116 6.50 -9.74 9.56
C TYR A 116 5.07 -9.29 9.87
N ASN A 117 4.78 -9.08 11.16
CA ASN A 117 3.55 -8.41 11.59
C ASN A 117 3.76 -6.89 11.68
N TYR A 118 3.52 -6.16 10.60
CA TYR A 118 3.81 -4.73 10.51
C TYR A 118 3.08 -3.85 11.52
N SER A 119 1.93 -4.26 12.04
CA SER A 119 1.21 -3.50 13.08
C SER A 119 2.01 -3.35 14.37
N GLU A 120 2.97 -4.25 14.63
CA GLU A 120 3.80 -4.23 15.84
C GLU A 120 5.15 -3.52 15.62
N LEU A 121 5.51 -3.26 14.37
CA LEU A 121 6.84 -2.76 13.99
C LEU A 121 6.85 -1.25 13.73
N ILE A 122 5.68 -0.64 13.57
CA ILE A 122 5.54 0.77 13.22
C ILE A 122 5.47 1.62 14.50
N THR A 123 6.16 2.74 14.48
CA THR A 123 6.02 3.79 15.48
C THR A 123 5.99 5.14 14.79
N ILE A 124 5.04 5.98 15.16
CA ILE A 124 4.95 7.36 14.70
C ILE A 124 5.23 8.29 15.87
N ARG A 125 6.04 9.33 15.63
CA ARG A 125 6.37 10.37 16.61
C ARG A 125 6.20 11.76 15.99
N VAL A 126 5.63 12.69 16.74
CA VAL A 126 5.58 14.12 16.39
C VAL A 126 6.28 14.89 17.49
N ASP A 127 7.49 15.37 17.19
CA ASP A 127 8.44 15.87 18.17
C ASP A 127 8.50 14.97 19.43
N ASP A 128 8.53 15.59 20.61
CA ASP A 128 8.38 14.94 21.93
C ASP A 128 6.93 14.96 22.44
N ALA A 129 6.01 15.56 21.67
CA ALA A 129 4.64 15.83 22.12
C ALA A 129 3.69 14.64 21.92
N TYR A 130 3.94 13.84 20.88
CA TYR A 130 3.09 12.71 20.52
C TYR A 130 3.92 11.51 20.07
N LYS A 131 3.54 10.32 20.52
CA LYS A 131 4.11 9.05 20.10
C LYS A 131 3.03 7.97 20.15
N THR A 132 2.94 7.17 19.10
CA THR A 132 2.04 6.02 19.05
C THR A 132 2.67 4.84 18.33
N ASN A 133 2.24 3.64 18.69
CA ASN A 133 2.55 2.38 18.01
C ASN A 133 1.30 1.55 17.67
N ASP A 134 0.10 2.06 17.98
CA ASP A 134 -1.16 1.34 17.78
C ASP A 134 -2.36 2.24 17.43
N GLU A 135 -2.22 3.56 17.47
CA GLU A 135 -3.32 4.50 17.20
C GLU A 135 -3.36 4.98 15.74
N PHE A 136 -3.22 4.04 14.80
CA PHE A 136 -3.32 4.29 13.36
C PHE A 136 -4.03 3.12 12.66
N ASN A 137 -4.61 3.38 11.49
CA ASN A 137 -5.10 2.32 10.62
C ASN A 137 -3.99 1.89 9.66
N LEU A 138 -3.84 0.58 9.47
CA LEU A 138 -2.82 -0.01 8.62
C LEU A 138 -3.47 -0.89 7.56
N SER A 139 -3.13 -0.66 6.29
CA SER A 139 -3.31 -1.62 5.21
C SER A 139 -1.96 -2.18 4.81
N VAL A 140 -1.90 -3.48 4.54
CA VAL A 140 -0.69 -4.19 4.13
C VAL A 140 -1.01 -4.97 2.87
N GLU A 141 -0.23 -4.72 1.83
CA GLU A 141 -0.32 -5.41 0.54
C GLU A 141 1.07 -5.87 0.11
N GLY A 142 1.12 -6.82 -0.83
CA GLY A 142 2.36 -7.42 -1.30
C GLY A 142 2.61 -8.80 -0.73
N ALA A 143 3.73 -9.40 -1.14
CA ALA A 143 4.12 -10.74 -0.75
C ALA A 143 5.63 -10.94 -0.92
N LEU A 144 6.19 -11.82 -0.09
CA LEU A 144 7.59 -12.24 -0.12
C LEU A 144 8.55 -11.07 -0.01
N HIS A 145 9.04 -10.49 -1.10
CA HIS A 145 10.18 -9.56 -1.09
C HIS A 145 9.84 -8.14 -1.53
N HIS A 146 8.55 -7.88 -1.79
CA HIS A 146 8.00 -6.54 -2.02
C HIS A 146 6.74 -6.38 -1.16
N MET A 147 6.74 -5.39 -0.26
CA MET A 147 5.60 -5.05 0.60
C MET A 147 5.25 -3.58 0.46
N SER A 148 3.95 -3.28 0.43
CA SER A 148 3.40 -1.93 0.46
C SER A 148 2.52 -1.76 1.70
N LEU A 149 2.70 -0.66 2.41
CA LEU A 149 1.95 -0.31 3.60
C LEU A 149 1.26 1.05 3.38
N ILE A 150 -0.02 1.13 3.72
CA ILE A 150 -0.73 2.41 3.82
C ILE A 150 -1.06 2.65 5.29
N ILE A 151 -0.47 3.69 5.86
CA ILE A 151 -0.62 4.05 7.27
C ILE A 151 -1.45 5.33 7.34
N LYS A 152 -2.59 5.28 8.04
CA LYS A 152 -3.48 6.42 8.24
C LYS A 152 -3.52 6.79 9.71
N LEU A 153 -2.81 7.86 10.06
CA LEU A 153 -2.81 8.44 11.40
C LEU A 153 -3.93 9.49 11.49
N PRO A 154 -4.84 9.45 12.48
CA PRO A 154 -5.85 10.50 12.63
C PRO A 154 -5.20 11.88 12.75
N LYS A 155 -5.79 12.93 12.18
CA LYS A 155 -5.30 14.30 12.41
C LYS A 155 -5.59 14.78 13.82
N VAL A 156 -6.69 14.29 14.41
CA VAL A 156 -7.19 14.68 15.73
C VAL A 156 -7.32 13.45 16.61
N MET A 157 -6.87 13.57 17.85
CA MET A 157 -7.02 12.55 18.88
C MET A 157 -7.33 13.21 20.22
N ASN A 158 -8.29 12.67 20.97
CA ASN A 158 -8.75 13.25 22.24
C ASN A 158 -9.09 14.76 22.12
N ASN A 159 -9.73 15.15 21.02
CA ASN A 159 -10.08 16.53 20.66
C ASN A 159 -8.88 17.49 20.55
N LYS A 160 -7.70 16.98 20.21
CA LYS A 160 -6.50 17.78 19.93
C LYS A 160 -5.85 17.36 18.62
N ASP A 161 -5.36 18.33 17.87
CA ASP A 161 -4.58 18.05 16.67
C ASP A 161 -3.27 17.36 17.05
N ILE A 162 -2.92 16.28 16.36
CA ILE A 162 -1.66 15.55 16.54
C ILE A 162 -0.48 16.36 15.99
N ILE A 163 -0.71 17.05 14.86
CA ILE A 163 0.25 17.96 14.24
C ILE A 163 -0.34 19.37 14.27
N THR A 164 0.42 20.30 14.82
CA THR A 164 0.13 21.73 14.95
C THR A 164 1.21 22.56 14.23
N PRO A 165 0.98 23.86 13.96
CA PRO A 165 1.99 24.73 13.34
C PRO A 165 3.29 24.91 14.15
N GLU A 166 3.27 24.57 15.45
CA GLU A 166 4.44 24.65 16.34
C GLU A 166 5.35 23.41 16.21
N ASN A 167 4.81 22.32 15.67
CA ASN A 167 5.55 21.09 15.52
C ASN A 167 6.65 21.23 14.48
N LYS A 168 7.80 20.60 14.75
CA LYS A 168 8.99 20.75 13.92
C LYS A 168 9.24 19.53 13.05
N GLU A 169 8.90 18.37 13.57
CA GLU A 169 9.24 17.10 12.97
C GLU A 169 8.13 16.07 13.18
N ILE A 170 7.95 15.24 12.16
CA ILE A 170 7.28 13.94 12.28
C ILE A 170 8.23 12.84 11.82
N VAL A 171 8.21 11.73 12.55
CA VAL A 171 9.04 10.55 12.32
C VAL A 171 8.16 9.33 12.18
N LEU A 172 8.33 8.61 11.08
CA LEU A 172 7.87 7.24 10.92
C LEU A 172 9.06 6.31 11.15
N ALA A 173 8.94 5.40 12.10
CA ALA A 173 9.95 4.41 12.42
C ALA A 173 9.45 3.00 12.11
N ILE A 174 10.26 2.23 11.38
CA ILE A 174 10.05 0.79 11.13
C ILE A 174 11.12 0.03 11.90
N ASN A 175 10.69 -0.82 12.83
CA ASN A 175 11.57 -1.50 13.76
C ASN A 175 11.78 -2.97 13.39
N GLU A 176 12.96 -3.50 13.73
CA GLU A 176 13.28 -4.93 13.75
C GLU A 176 12.99 -5.70 12.44
N VAL A 177 13.13 -5.03 11.29
CA VAL A 177 13.08 -5.67 9.96
C VAL A 177 14.49 -5.97 9.50
N ASP A 178 14.78 -7.22 9.14
CA ASP A 178 16.10 -7.68 8.67
C ASP A 178 17.24 -7.40 9.68
N GLY A 179 16.96 -7.58 10.98
CA GLY A 179 17.95 -7.37 12.05
C GLY A 179 18.41 -5.92 12.24
N VAL A 180 17.88 -4.96 11.47
CA VAL A 180 18.07 -3.53 11.70
C VAL A 180 17.09 -3.08 12.77
N LYS A 181 17.64 -2.58 13.88
CA LYS A 181 16.86 -2.18 15.07
C LYS A 181 15.74 -1.21 14.74
N THR A 182 16.06 -0.11 14.05
CA THR A 182 15.10 0.92 13.68
C THR A 182 15.56 1.66 12.43
N ARG A 183 14.67 1.83 11.46
CA ARG A 183 14.81 2.76 10.33
C ARG A 183 13.90 3.95 10.56
N GLU A 184 14.46 5.15 10.67
CA GLU A 184 13.68 6.38 10.88
C GLU A 184 13.58 7.20 9.58
N LEU A 185 12.35 7.54 9.22
CA LEU A 185 12.00 8.40 8.08
C LEU A 185 11.43 9.70 8.65
N LYS A 186 12.10 10.82 8.37
CA LYS A 186 11.88 12.10 9.09
C LYS A 186 11.47 13.21 8.16
N TRP A 187 10.38 13.91 8.48
CA TRP A 187 9.93 15.09 7.75
C TRP A 187 10.01 16.32 8.64
N ASN A 188 10.59 17.41 8.10
CA ASN A 188 10.60 18.71 8.76
C ASN A 188 9.33 19.45 8.38
N LEU A 189 8.53 19.80 9.38
CA LEU A 189 7.21 20.41 9.23
C LEU A 189 7.28 21.94 9.10
N LYS A 190 8.43 22.58 9.38
CA LYS A 190 8.56 24.05 9.34
C LYS A 190 8.62 24.65 7.95
N ASN A 191 8.88 23.84 6.93
CA ASN A 191 9.09 24.27 5.55
C ASN A 191 7.87 23.94 4.67
N ILE A 192 6.72 23.68 5.29
CA ILE A 192 5.53 23.07 4.68
C ILE A 192 4.32 23.86 5.17
#